data_AF-A0A560JJ63-F1
#
_entry.id   AF-A0A560JJ63-F1
#
_cell.length_a   1.000
_cell.length_b   1.000
_cell.length_c   1.000
_cell.angle_alpha   90.00
_cell.angle_beta   90.00
_cell.angle_gamma   90.00
#
_symmetry.space_group_name_H-M   'P 1'
#
loop_
_entity.id
_entity.type
_entity.pdbx_description
1 polymer ?
#
loop_
_entity_poly.entity_id
_entity_poly.type
_entity_poly.pdbx_seq_one_letter_code
_entity_poly.pdbx_strand_id
1 'polypeptide(L)'
;MDMKELEQQVRPMLIAGRGVEVEAMVRPLLASGTGPVTLWALLAQALRVQGRVLEAKPIQEMLVDALPGHLSTRFDLAETLLLLGEFDRGWREYAYRYSLAHTTRIERKVQRPRWDGRPIPGKTLLIHDEQGYGDTFQFMRMVAWAKEKSQANVVLEINHETASLARRMKGFDALTLRGELPPYFDVHAEMMSLPMIMGLQLSQLPGEPMPYLSALPDRREHWRKRLESYKGLKVAFLWAGRPTHFNDANRSMGLEMLAPLAQDGVTLFSVQKGPKEEQALNPPPALGKHVVSLSPEIRDFEDTAAILMEVDLLISIDSSPVHLAGALGRPAWVMIPLLPDWRWLQNRDDTPWYPSVRLFRQTEWGQWGPVVDRVAKALAEFKAKKG
;
A
#
# COMPACT_ATOMS: atom_id res chain seq x y z
N MET A 1 -12.42 7.43 -36.56
CA MET A 1 -12.19 6.29 -35.65
C MET A 1 -13.22 6.39 -34.53
N ASP A 2 -13.94 5.31 -34.24
CA ASP A 2 -14.87 5.29 -33.10
C ASP A 2 -14.05 5.32 -31.80
N MET A 3 -14.36 6.28 -30.93
CA MET A 3 -13.69 6.43 -29.64
C MET A 3 -13.90 5.23 -28.73
N LYS A 4 -15.05 4.56 -28.83
CA LYS A 4 -15.36 3.39 -28.02
C LYS A 4 -14.54 2.18 -28.46
N GLU A 5 -14.38 1.99 -29.77
CA GLU A 5 -13.53 0.94 -30.33
C GLU A 5 -12.06 1.15 -29.93
N LEU A 6 -11.56 2.39 -30.04
CA LEU A 6 -10.20 2.70 -29.59
C LEU A 6 -10.02 2.36 -28.10
N GLU A 7 -10.94 2.81 -27.23
CA GLU A 7 -10.84 2.57 -25.79
C GLU A 7 -10.84 1.07 -25.47
N GLN A 8 -11.70 0.28 -26.13
CA GLN A 8 -11.75 -1.18 -26.00
C GLN A 8 -10.45 -1.84 -26.45
N GLN A 9 -9.80 -1.30 -27.49
CA GLN A 9 -8.53 -1.82 -28.00
C GLN A 9 -7.34 -1.50 -27.09
N VAL A 10 -7.24 -0.26 -26.57
CA VAL A 10 -6.06 0.20 -25.82
C VAL A 10 -6.10 -0.17 -24.35
N ARG A 11 -7.28 -0.35 -23.74
CA ARG A 11 -7.39 -0.65 -22.30
C ARG A 11 -6.66 -1.95 -21.90
N PRO A 12 -6.78 -3.08 -22.62
CA PRO A 12 -5.98 -4.27 -22.34
C PRO A 12 -4.47 -4.04 -22.48
N MET A 13 -4.05 -3.18 -23.42
CA MET A 13 -2.64 -2.83 -23.61
C MET A 13 -2.09 -2.03 -22.41
N LEU A 14 -2.85 -1.06 -21.90
CA LEU A 14 -2.50 -0.32 -20.69
C LEU A 14 -2.38 -1.23 -19.47
N ILE A 15 -3.32 -2.17 -19.30
CA ILE A 15 -3.26 -3.18 -18.22
C ILE A 15 -2.01 -4.05 -18.34
N ALA A 16 -1.59 -4.37 -19.57
CA ALA A 16 -0.38 -5.13 -19.84
C ALA A 16 0.91 -4.29 -19.83
N GLY A 17 0.85 -3.00 -19.47
CA GLY A 17 2.01 -2.10 -19.45
C GLY A 17 2.54 -1.69 -20.83
N ARG A 18 1.80 -1.96 -21.91
CA ARG A 18 2.18 -1.64 -23.30
C ARG A 18 1.93 -0.17 -23.63
N GLY A 19 2.39 0.73 -22.76
CA GLY A 19 2.15 2.17 -22.88
C GLY A 19 2.75 2.79 -24.14
N VAL A 20 3.90 2.29 -24.61
CA VAL A 20 4.55 2.77 -25.85
C VAL A 20 3.63 2.59 -27.06
N GLU A 21 2.94 1.46 -27.14
CA GLU A 21 2.02 1.17 -28.25
C GLU A 21 0.76 2.04 -28.18
N VAL A 22 0.21 2.20 -26.97
CA VAL A 22 -0.94 3.08 -26.77
C VAL A 22 -0.60 4.52 -27.09
N GLU A 23 0.59 5.00 -26.68
CA GLU A 23 1.08 6.32 -27.02
C GLU A 23 1.24 6.49 -28.54
N ALA A 24 1.81 5.50 -29.23
CA ALA A 24 1.95 5.53 -30.69
C ALA A 24 0.60 5.59 -31.42
N MET A 25 -0.44 4.96 -30.86
CA MET A 25 -1.81 5.03 -31.40
C MET A 25 -2.51 6.35 -31.09
N VAL A 26 -2.33 6.91 -29.89
CA VAL A 26 -3.09 8.05 -29.38
C VAL A 26 -2.45 9.39 -29.73
N ARG A 27 -1.11 9.51 -29.63
CA ARG A 27 -0.38 10.77 -29.80
C ARG A 27 -0.60 11.42 -31.19
N PRO A 28 -0.62 10.69 -32.32
CA PRO A 28 -0.90 11.30 -33.62
C PRO A 28 -2.29 11.94 -33.73
N LEU A 29 -3.27 11.40 -33.00
CA LEU A 29 -4.65 11.91 -32.99
C LEU A 29 -4.79 13.23 -32.22
N LEU A 30 -3.78 13.57 -31.43
CA LEU A 30 -3.68 14.80 -30.64
C LEU A 30 -2.67 15.80 -31.26
N ALA A 31 -2.17 15.54 -32.47
CA ALA A 31 -1.13 16.35 -33.11
C ALA A 31 -1.53 17.82 -33.35
N SER A 32 -2.84 18.12 -33.47
CA SER A 32 -3.34 19.49 -33.60
C SER A 32 -3.36 20.26 -32.28
N GLY A 33 -3.00 19.64 -31.15
CA GLY A 33 -3.08 20.23 -29.81
C GLY A 33 -4.49 20.27 -29.23
N THR A 34 -5.49 19.72 -29.94
CA THR A 34 -6.90 19.67 -29.52
C THR A 34 -7.44 18.26 -29.69
N GLY A 35 -8.32 17.81 -28.82
CA GLY A 35 -8.97 16.51 -29.00
C GLY A 35 -9.93 16.16 -27.85
N PRO A 36 -10.70 15.06 -28.00
CA PRO A 36 -11.55 14.55 -26.94
C PRO A 36 -10.77 14.31 -25.65
N VAL A 37 -11.40 14.61 -24.51
CA VAL A 37 -10.87 14.38 -23.16
C VAL A 37 -10.37 12.94 -22.98
N THR A 38 -11.11 11.97 -23.52
CA THR A 38 -10.73 10.56 -23.45
C THR A 38 -9.37 10.28 -24.11
N LEU A 39 -9.02 10.93 -25.22
CA LEU A 39 -7.70 10.75 -25.84
C LEU A 39 -6.57 11.29 -24.97
N TRP A 40 -6.77 12.48 -24.38
CA TRP A 40 -5.81 13.04 -23.43
C TRP A 40 -5.64 12.16 -22.19
N ALA A 41 -6.74 11.62 -21.65
CA ALA A 41 -6.71 10.71 -20.53
C ALA A 41 -5.97 9.40 -20.86
N LEU A 42 -6.20 8.84 -22.05
CA LEU A 42 -5.48 7.66 -22.54
C LEU A 42 -3.98 7.93 -22.73
N LEU A 43 -3.61 9.10 -23.27
CA LEU A 43 -2.21 9.50 -23.39
C LEU A 43 -1.53 9.63 -22.02
N ALA A 44 -2.19 10.27 -21.05
CA ALA A 44 -1.67 10.37 -19.68
C ALA A 44 -1.47 8.99 -19.05
N GLN A 45 -2.42 8.07 -19.20
CA GLN A 45 -2.28 6.69 -18.72
C GLN A 45 -1.13 5.95 -19.41
N ALA A 46 -1.01 6.09 -20.73
CA ALA A 46 0.07 5.49 -21.52
C ALA A 46 1.46 5.96 -21.06
N LEU A 47 1.60 7.24 -20.71
CA LEU A 47 2.83 7.79 -20.15
C LEU A 47 3.10 7.26 -18.73
N ARG A 48 2.07 7.19 -17.88
CA ARG A 48 2.21 6.68 -16.50
C ARG A 48 2.71 5.25 -16.47
N VAL A 49 2.15 4.33 -17.27
CA VAL A 49 2.59 2.92 -17.27
C VAL A 49 4.01 2.72 -17.82
N GLN A 50 4.55 3.70 -18.56
CA GLN A 50 5.96 3.75 -18.96
C GLN A 50 6.88 4.32 -17.87
N GLY A 51 6.36 4.70 -16.69
CA GLY A 51 7.11 5.41 -15.66
C GLY A 51 7.30 6.91 -15.92
N ARG A 52 6.79 7.44 -17.05
CA ARG A 52 6.92 8.86 -17.48
C ARG A 52 5.87 9.75 -16.81
N VAL A 53 5.82 9.69 -15.48
CA VAL A 53 4.80 10.35 -14.65
C VAL A 53 4.90 11.88 -14.70
N LEU A 54 6.12 12.42 -14.76
CA LEU A 54 6.35 13.87 -14.91
C LEU A 54 5.76 14.42 -16.22
N GLU A 55 5.76 13.62 -17.29
CA GLU A 55 5.16 14.01 -18.57
C GLU A 55 3.64 13.85 -18.57
N ALA A 56 3.11 12.89 -17.80
CA ALA A 56 1.66 12.70 -17.64
C ALA A 56 1.01 13.83 -16.82
N LYS A 57 1.72 14.35 -15.80
CA LYS A 57 1.21 15.37 -14.88
C LYS A 57 0.56 16.58 -15.58
N PRO A 58 1.24 17.33 -16.48
CA PRO A 58 0.64 18.51 -17.09
C PRO A 58 -0.63 18.20 -17.91
N ILE A 59 -0.72 17.00 -18.49
CA ILE A 59 -1.94 16.54 -19.19
C ILE A 59 -3.08 16.34 -18.17
N GLN A 60 -2.80 15.70 -17.04
CA GLN A 60 -3.79 15.47 -15.99
C GLN A 60 -4.25 16.80 -15.35
N GLU A 61 -3.33 17.75 -15.14
CA GLU A 61 -3.67 19.10 -14.65
C GLU A 61 -4.60 19.83 -15.63
N MET A 62 -4.25 19.84 -16.93
CA MET A 62 -5.11 20.40 -17.97
C MET A 62 -6.51 19.77 -17.98
N LEU A 63 -6.61 18.44 -17.84
CA LEU A 63 -7.90 17.74 -17.80
C LEU A 63 -8.74 18.15 -16.58
N VAL A 64 -8.13 18.28 -15.41
CA VAL A 64 -8.82 18.70 -14.18
C VAL A 64 -9.27 20.16 -14.26
N ASP A 65 -8.45 21.03 -14.84
CA ASP A 65 -8.78 22.45 -15.00
C ASP A 65 -9.92 22.65 -16.01
N ALA A 66 -9.91 21.88 -17.10
CA ALA A 66 -10.97 21.92 -18.11
C ALA A 66 -12.28 21.26 -17.64
N LEU A 67 -12.19 20.24 -16.78
CA LEU A 67 -13.32 19.44 -16.30
C LEU A 67 -13.31 19.31 -14.78
N PRO A 68 -13.57 20.40 -14.03
CA PRO A 68 -13.49 20.37 -12.57
C PRO A 68 -14.52 19.42 -11.93
N GLY A 69 -15.59 19.04 -12.62
CA GLY A 69 -16.58 18.06 -12.16
C GLY A 69 -16.28 16.60 -12.53
N HIS A 70 -15.21 16.33 -13.29
CA HIS A 70 -14.87 14.98 -13.71
C HIS A 70 -13.95 14.32 -12.67
N LEU A 71 -14.58 13.56 -11.77
CA LEU A 71 -13.95 13.13 -10.52
C LEU A 71 -12.88 12.04 -10.72
N SER A 72 -12.95 11.24 -11.78
CA SER A 72 -11.90 10.25 -12.07
C SER A 72 -10.58 10.89 -12.49
N THR A 73 -10.61 11.96 -13.30
CA THR A 73 -9.38 12.67 -13.68
C THR A 73 -8.77 13.42 -12.51
N ARG A 74 -9.60 13.89 -11.56
CA ARG A 74 -9.10 14.42 -10.27
C ARG A 74 -8.37 13.36 -9.47
N PHE A 75 -8.97 12.17 -9.35
CA PHE A 75 -8.30 11.07 -8.65
C PHE A 75 -7.00 10.62 -9.34
N ASP A 76 -6.99 10.50 -10.67
CA ASP A 76 -5.79 10.17 -11.43
C ASP A 76 -4.67 11.20 -11.21
N LEU A 77 -5.03 12.50 -11.15
CA LEU A 77 -4.10 13.57 -10.81
C LEU A 77 -3.63 13.45 -9.35
N ALA A 78 -4.52 13.12 -8.41
CA ALA A 78 -4.17 12.93 -7.00
C ALA A 78 -3.08 11.87 -6.84
N GLU A 79 -3.23 10.71 -7.48
CA GLU A 79 -2.22 9.65 -7.44
C GLU A 79 -0.86 10.14 -7.98
N THR A 80 -0.86 10.87 -9.10
CA THR A 80 0.36 11.43 -9.69
C THR A 80 1.02 12.44 -8.74
N LEU A 81 0.26 13.39 -8.20
CA LEU A 81 0.77 14.40 -7.28
C LEU A 81 1.35 13.77 -6.02
N LEU A 82 0.62 12.83 -5.40
CA LEU A 82 1.09 12.13 -4.22
C LEU A 82 2.35 11.29 -4.51
N LEU A 83 2.40 10.62 -5.66
CA LEU A 83 3.57 9.84 -6.11
C LEU A 83 4.80 10.72 -6.34
N LEU A 84 4.61 11.98 -6.74
CA LEU A 84 5.67 12.97 -6.89
C LEU A 84 6.01 13.71 -5.59
N GLY A 85 5.30 13.42 -4.49
CA GLY A 85 5.51 14.07 -3.19
C GLY A 85 4.85 15.44 -3.04
N GLU A 86 3.98 15.84 -3.98
CA GLU A 86 3.24 17.10 -3.98
C GLU A 86 1.96 16.98 -3.12
N PHE A 87 2.16 16.84 -1.82
CA PHE A 87 1.11 16.48 -0.87
C PHE A 87 -0.02 17.52 -0.76
N ASP A 88 0.30 18.81 -0.80
CA ASP A 88 -0.71 19.87 -0.59
C ASP A 88 -1.87 19.79 -1.60
N ARG A 89 -1.58 19.76 -2.90
CA ARG A 89 -2.63 19.54 -3.92
C ARG A 89 -3.04 18.07 -3.99
N GLY A 90 -2.09 17.13 -3.86
CA GLY A 90 -2.36 15.70 -3.96
C GLY A 90 -3.45 15.23 -3.01
N TRP A 91 -3.40 15.61 -1.73
CA TRP A 91 -4.42 15.24 -0.77
C TRP A 91 -5.78 15.86 -1.07
N ARG A 92 -5.82 17.12 -1.52
CA ARG A 92 -7.07 17.80 -1.89
C ARG A 92 -7.78 17.09 -3.03
N GLU A 93 -7.04 16.66 -4.05
CA GLU A 93 -7.60 15.88 -5.16
C GLU A 93 -7.97 14.45 -4.74
N TYR A 94 -7.23 13.86 -3.79
CA TYR A 94 -7.50 12.52 -3.25
C TYR A 94 -8.83 12.43 -2.46
N ALA A 95 -9.39 13.57 -2.05
CA ALA A 95 -10.72 13.67 -1.47
C ALA A 95 -11.81 13.02 -2.34
N TYR A 96 -11.64 13.05 -3.66
CA TYR A 96 -12.61 12.57 -4.65
C TYR A 96 -12.52 11.07 -4.98
N ARG A 97 -11.71 10.31 -4.23
CA ARG A 97 -11.47 8.87 -4.46
C ARG A 97 -12.72 7.99 -4.50
N TYR A 98 -13.82 8.41 -3.90
CA TYR A 98 -15.08 7.66 -3.87
C TYR A 98 -15.90 7.71 -5.16
N SER A 99 -15.47 8.50 -6.14
CA SER A 99 -16.24 8.75 -7.34
C SER A 99 -15.91 7.82 -8.51
N LEU A 100 -15.17 6.74 -8.26
CA LEU A 100 -14.87 5.72 -9.26
C LEU A 100 -15.89 4.59 -9.18
N ALA A 101 -16.21 3.98 -10.32
CA ALA A 101 -17.17 2.88 -10.39
C ALA A 101 -16.84 1.71 -9.42
N HIS A 102 -15.57 1.52 -9.08
CA HIS A 102 -15.11 0.49 -8.15
C HIS A 102 -15.00 0.96 -6.68
N THR A 103 -15.05 2.26 -6.39
CA THR A 103 -14.96 2.83 -5.02
C THR A 103 -16.27 3.41 -4.50
N THR A 104 -17.25 3.70 -5.38
CA THR A 104 -18.60 4.16 -4.99
C THR A 104 -19.31 3.19 -4.04
N ARG A 105 -19.00 1.88 -4.12
CA ARG A 105 -19.51 0.86 -3.17
C ARG A 105 -18.82 0.88 -1.80
N ILE A 106 -17.64 1.49 -1.72
CA ILE A 106 -16.84 1.64 -0.49
C ILE A 106 -17.25 2.94 0.23
N GLU A 107 -17.78 3.92 -0.49
CA GLU A 107 -18.31 5.15 0.10
C GLU A 107 -19.44 4.84 1.08
N ARG A 108 -19.20 5.13 2.35
CA ARG A 108 -20.23 5.02 3.39
C ARG A 108 -21.10 6.26 3.33
N LYS A 109 -22.39 6.08 3.09
CA LYS A 109 -23.39 7.16 3.17
C LYS A 109 -23.73 7.48 4.63
N VAL A 110 -22.74 8.01 5.36
CA VAL A 110 -22.89 8.42 6.76
C VAL A 110 -23.76 9.68 6.81
N GLN A 111 -24.89 9.64 7.53
CA GLN A 111 -25.83 10.77 7.65
C GLN A 111 -25.40 11.76 8.76
N ARG A 112 -24.11 12.10 8.78
CA ARG A 112 -23.49 13.07 9.70
C ARG A 112 -22.46 13.90 8.95
N PRO A 113 -22.15 15.14 9.39
CA PRO A 113 -21.11 15.94 8.76
C PRO A 113 -19.73 15.30 8.88
N ARG A 114 -18.91 15.50 7.85
CA ARG A 114 -17.48 15.19 7.92
C ARG A 114 -16.76 16.20 8.83
N TRP A 115 -15.82 15.72 9.63
CA TRP A 115 -14.95 16.55 10.43
C TRP A 115 -13.90 17.23 9.53
N ASP A 116 -13.69 18.52 9.76
CA ASP A 116 -12.85 19.38 8.92
C ASP A 116 -11.55 19.83 9.61
N GLY A 117 -11.18 19.18 10.71
CA GLY A 117 -9.93 19.46 11.42
C GLY A 117 -10.04 20.52 12.51
N ARG A 118 -11.20 21.16 12.69
CA ARG A 118 -11.41 22.15 13.76
C ARG A 118 -11.66 21.50 15.12
N PRO A 119 -11.26 22.12 16.24
CA PRO A 119 -11.63 21.66 17.57
C PRO A 119 -13.15 21.62 17.75
N ILE A 120 -13.61 20.56 18.42
CA ILE A 120 -15.01 20.25 18.70
C ILE A 120 -15.15 19.65 20.12
N PRO A 121 -14.71 20.38 21.17
CA PRO A 121 -14.75 19.87 22.54
C PRO A 121 -16.16 19.49 22.97
N GLY A 122 -16.28 18.38 23.69
CA GLY A 122 -17.57 17.84 24.15
C GLY A 122 -18.39 17.11 23.09
N LYS A 123 -17.94 17.08 21.83
CA LYS A 123 -18.56 16.27 20.76
C LYS A 123 -17.88 14.92 20.61
N THR A 124 -18.53 14.03 19.87
CA THR A 124 -17.99 12.72 19.49
C THR A 124 -17.63 12.67 18.01
N LEU A 125 -16.38 12.29 17.72
CA LEU A 125 -15.82 12.07 16.40
C LEU A 125 -15.70 10.57 16.12
N LEU A 126 -16.40 10.09 15.09
CA LEU A 126 -16.19 8.74 14.55
C LEU A 126 -15.08 8.74 13.50
N ILE A 127 -13.96 8.07 13.75
CA ILE A 127 -12.95 7.78 12.73
C ILE A 127 -13.15 6.34 12.29
N HIS A 128 -13.41 6.11 11.01
CA HIS A 128 -13.68 4.76 10.52
C HIS A 128 -12.69 4.33 9.43
N ASP A 129 -12.39 3.04 9.42
CA ASP A 129 -11.63 2.42 8.34
C ASP A 129 -12.35 2.54 6.99
N GLU A 130 -11.57 2.41 5.91
CA GLU A 130 -12.03 2.66 4.56
C GLU A 130 -11.66 1.54 3.59
N GLN A 131 -10.35 1.25 3.46
CA GLN A 131 -9.80 0.43 2.38
C GLN A 131 -9.22 -0.90 2.89
N GLY A 132 -8.01 -1.25 2.45
CA GLY A 132 -7.37 -2.51 2.79
C GLY A 132 -6.63 -2.47 4.12
N TYR A 133 -6.17 -3.62 4.59
CA TYR A 133 -5.43 -3.73 5.84
C TYR A 133 -4.13 -2.91 5.85
N GLY A 134 -3.45 -2.78 4.70
CA GLY A 134 -2.25 -1.95 4.57
C GLY A 134 -2.53 -0.47 4.87
N ASP A 135 -3.65 0.04 4.34
CA ASP A 135 -4.10 1.40 4.60
C ASP A 135 -4.45 1.60 6.06
N THR A 136 -5.18 0.64 6.64
CA THR A 136 -5.52 0.65 8.07
C THR A 136 -4.24 0.71 8.92
N PHE A 137 -3.26 -0.16 8.68
CA PHE A 137 -1.99 -0.14 9.39
C PHE A 137 -1.21 1.16 9.19
N GLN A 138 -1.24 1.76 8.00
CA GLN A 138 -0.52 3.00 7.75
C GLN A 138 -1.15 4.20 8.44
N PHE A 139 -2.47 4.36 8.34
CA PHE A 139 -3.14 5.61 8.74
C PHE A 139 -3.68 5.61 10.16
N MET A 140 -3.79 4.46 10.82
CA MET A 140 -4.15 4.41 12.25
C MET A 140 -3.22 5.27 13.12
N ARG A 141 -1.97 5.50 12.68
CA ARG A 141 -1.01 6.39 13.35
C ARG A 141 -1.52 7.83 13.53
N MET A 142 -2.46 8.27 12.71
CA MET A 142 -3.00 9.63 12.72
C MET A 142 -4.18 9.78 13.69
N VAL A 143 -4.67 8.69 14.27
CA VAL A 143 -5.81 8.71 15.21
C VAL A 143 -5.48 9.52 16.47
N ALA A 144 -4.25 9.37 17.00
CA ALA A 144 -3.81 10.14 18.16
C ALA A 144 -3.75 11.65 17.87
N TRP A 145 -3.21 12.03 16.72
CA TRP A 145 -3.23 13.42 16.25
C TRP A 145 -4.66 13.95 16.12
N ALA A 146 -5.56 13.17 15.53
CA ALA A 146 -6.96 13.57 15.33
C ALA A 146 -7.67 13.80 16.68
N LYS A 147 -7.40 12.98 17.68
CA LYS A 147 -7.93 13.17 19.05
C LYS A 147 -7.43 14.46 19.68
N GLU A 148 -6.12 14.68 19.66
CA GLU A 148 -5.54 15.91 20.22
C GLU A 148 -6.08 17.16 19.51
N LYS A 149 -6.11 17.14 18.18
CA LYS A 149 -6.56 18.26 17.36
C LYS A 149 -8.06 18.55 17.54
N SER A 150 -8.89 17.51 17.57
CA SER A 150 -10.34 17.66 17.70
C SER A 150 -10.77 18.02 19.12
N GLN A 151 -10.02 17.61 20.15
CA GLN A 151 -10.47 17.67 21.55
C GLN A 151 -11.81 16.93 21.80
N ALA A 152 -12.19 16.02 20.88
CA ALA A 152 -13.42 15.26 20.92
C ALA A 152 -13.25 13.96 21.70
N ASN A 153 -14.38 13.34 22.05
CA ASN A 153 -14.43 11.91 22.32
C ASN A 153 -14.27 11.18 20.98
N VAL A 154 -13.23 10.37 20.82
CA VAL A 154 -12.95 9.68 19.56
C VAL A 154 -13.41 8.22 19.63
N VAL A 155 -14.31 7.86 18.73
CA VAL A 155 -14.68 6.46 18.47
C VAL A 155 -13.91 5.99 17.24
N LEU A 156 -13.10 4.96 17.39
CA LEU A 156 -12.42 4.29 16.27
C LEU A 156 -13.26 3.11 15.81
N GLU A 157 -13.68 3.11 14.54
CA GLU A 157 -14.27 1.93 13.90
C GLU A 157 -13.26 1.26 12.98
N ILE A 158 -13.08 -0.05 13.15
CA ILE A 158 -12.07 -0.83 12.43
C ILE A 158 -12.58 -2.23 12.07
N ASN A 159 -12.07 -2.83 11.00
CA ASN A 159 -12.32 -4.23 10.68
C ASN A 159 -11.84 -5.20 11.77
N HIS A 160 -12.47 -6.37 11.83
CA HIS A 160 -12.22 -7.39 12.84
C HIS A 160 -10.77 -7.85 12.87
N GLU A 161 -10.15 -7.98 11.69
CA GLU A 161 -8.82 -8.54 11.50
C GLU A 161 -7.70 -7.65 12.07
N THR A 162 -7.92 -6.35 12.16
CA THR A 162 -6.95 -5.38 12.70
C THR A 162 -7.31 -4.88 14.10
N ALA A 163 -8.51 -5.22 14.61
CA ALA A 163 -9.01 -4.76 15.90
C ALA A 163 -8.10 -5.14 17.07
N SER A 164 -7.53 -6.35 17.08
CA SER A 164 -6.64 -6.78 18.16
C SER A 164 -5.40 -5.89 18.27
N LEU A 165 -4.79 -5.53 17.15
CA LEU A 165 -3.65 -4.61 17.08
C LEU A 165 -4.07 -3.19 17.51
N ALA A 166 -5.19 -2.70 16.98
CA ALA A 166 -5.69 -1.35 17.27
C ALA A 166 -6.03 -1.13 18.76
N ARG A 167 -6.53 -2.15 19.48
CA ARG A 167 -6.84 -2.05 20.92
C ARG A 167 -5.66 -1.63 21.79
N ARG A 168 -4.42 -1.82 21.33
CA ARG A 168 -3.20 -1.46 22.07
C ARG A 168 -2.66 -0.08 21.70
N MET A 169 -3.29 0.60 20.75
CA MET A 169 -2.95 1.97 20.40
C MET A 169 -3.55 2.96 21.39
N LYS A 170 -2.97 4.15 21.42
CA LYS A 170 -3.54 5.32 22.10
C LYS A 170 -4.25 6.21 21.08
N GLY A 171 -5.04 7.17 21.55
CA GLY A 171 -5.63 8.19 20.69
C GLY A 171 -7.12 8.02 20.42
N PHE A 172 -7.81 7.09 21.08
CA PHE A 172 -9.27 6.97 21.01
C PHE A 172 -9.87 6.65 22.39
N ASP A 173 -11.18 6.85 22.54
CA ASP A 173 -11.95 6.60 23.78
C ASP A 173 -12.76 5.31 23.70
N ALA A 174 -13.20 4.93 22.49
CA ALA A 174 -13.94 3.71 22.25
C ALA A 174 -13.53 3.07 20.92
N LEU A 175 -13.67 1.75 20.85
CA LEU A 175 -13.45 0.95 19.64
C LEU A 175 -14.77 0.24 19.29
N THR A 176 -15.17 0.30 18.02
CA THR A 176 -16.29 -0.48 17.47
C THR A 176 -15.84 -1.23 16.22
N LEU A 177 -16.48 -2.38 15.95
CA LEU A 177 -16.08 -3.21 14.81
C LEU A 177 -16.94 -2.90 13.60
N ARG A 178 -16.32 -2.93 12.42
CA ARG A 178 -17.03 -2.74 11.16
C ARG A 178 -18.20 -3.72 11.03
N GLY A 179 -19.39 -3.17 10.79
CA GLY A 179 -20.64 -3.94 10.70
C GLY A 179 -21.48 -3.91 11.97
N GLU A 180 -20.92 -3.43 13.08
CA GLU A 180 -21.67 -3.10 14.28
C GLU A 180 -22.21 -1.67 14.20
N LEU A 181 -23.27 -1.37 14.97
CA LEU A 181 -23.74 0.00 15.13
C LEU A 181 -22.77 0.76 16.04
N PRO A 182 -22.12 1.83 15.58
CA PRO A 182 -21.27 2.62 16.45
C PRO A 182 -22.12 3.32 17.53
N PRO A 183 -21.52 3.68 18.68
CA PRO A 183 -22.11 4.63 19.62
C PRO A 183 -22.50 5.94 18.92
N TYR A 184 -23.34 6.76 19.56
CA TYR A 184 -23.70 8.07 19.04
C TYR A 184 -22.46 8.91 18.70
N PHE A 185 -22.47 9.56 17.54
CA PHE A 185 -21.45 10.51 17.11
C PHE A 185 -22.04 11.73 16.39
N ASP A 186 -21.35 12.87 16.54
CA ASP A 186 -21.75 14.16 15.97
C ASP A 186 -21.20 14.35 14.55
N VAL A 187 -19.94 13.95 14.35
CA VAL A 187 -19.20 14.08 13.08
C VAL A 187 -18.37 12.83 12.81
N HIS A 188 -17.97 12.62 11.56
CA HIS A 188 -17.11 11.49 11.20
C HIS A 188 -15.93 11.90 10.31
N ALA A 189 -14.90 11.07 10.24
CA ALA A 189 -13.81 11.20 9.29
C ALA A 189 -13.40 9.82 8.77
N GLU A 190 -13.20 9.70 7.47
CA GLU A 190 -12.59 8.49 6.90
C GLU A 190 -11.11 8.52 7.24
N MET A 191 -10.55 7.39 7.67
CA MET A 191 -9.17 7.33 8.17
C MET A 191 -8.15 7.83 7.13
N MET A 192 -8.38 7.59 5.84
CA MET A 192 -7.50 8.07 4.75
C MET A 192 -7.77 9.53 4.34
N SER A 193 -8.77 10.20 4.92
CA SER A 193 -8.96 11.65 4.83
C SER A 193 -8.11 12.40 5.86
N LEU A 194 -7.62 11.73 6.92
CA LEU A 194 -6.82 12.38 7.98
C LEU A 194 -5.55 13.09 7.47
N PRO A 195 -4.77 12.57 6.50
CA PRO A 195 -3.62 13.29 5.95
C PRO A 195 -4.00 14.66 5.37
N MET A 196 -5.14 14.72 4.68
CA MET A 196 -5.67 15.95 4.10
C MET A 196 -6.13 16.93 5.19
N ILE A 197 -6.89 16.43 6.18
CA ILE A 197 -7.39 17.23 7.31
C ILE A 197 -6.22 17.82 8.12
N MET A 198 -5.13 17.06 8.24
CA MET A 198 -3.89 17.49 8.89
C MET A 198 -3.12 18.53 8.07
N GLY A 199 -3.36 18.63 6.76
CA GLY A 199 -2.48 19.35 5.85
C GLY A 199 -1.07 18.73 5.82
N LEU A 200 -1.00 17.40 5.89
CA LEU A 200 0.25 16.65 6.02
C LEU A 200 1.24 17.03 4.91
N GLN A 201 2.42 17.47 5.31
CA GLN A 201 3.55 17.75 4.42
C GLN A 201 4.51 16.56 4.40
N LEU A 202 5.19 16.38 3.27
CA LEU A 202 6.16 15.29 3.08
C LEU A 202 7.26 15.30 4.15
N SER A 203 7.72 16.49 4.57
CA SER A 203 8.75 16.67 5.60
C SER A 203 8.33 16.26 7.02
N GLN A 204 7.03 16.05 7.26
CA GLN A 204 6.51 15.63 8.56
C GLN A 204 6.48 14.11 8.73
N LEU A 205 6.83 13.37 7.68
CA LEU A 205 6.94 11.92 7.73
C LEU A 205 8.27 11.48 8.39
N PRO A 206 8.29 10.33 9.10
CA PRO A 206 7.16 9.41 9.28
C PRO A 206 6.11 9.95 10.25
N GLY A 207 6.47 10.86 11.14
CA GLY A 207 5.67 11.31 12.28
C GLY A 207 5.89 10.42 13.50
N GLU A 208 5.75 10.99 14.70
CA GLU A 208 6.01 10.31 15.98
C GLU A 208 4.72 9.88 16.69
N PRO A 209 4.74 8.80 17.49
CA PRO A 209 5.87 7.92 17.77
C PRO A 209 6.09 6.83 16.71
N MET A 210 7.33 6.33 16.61
CA MET A 210 7.67 5.05 15.95
C MET A 210 8.36 4.08 16.93
N PRO A 211 8.01 2.78 16.97
CA PRO A 211 6.84 2.16 16.33
C PRO A 211 5.52 2.61 16.99
N TYR A 212 4.42 2.54 16.23
CA TYR A 212 3.08 2.86 16.75
C TYR A 212 2.18 1.62 16.89
N LEU A 213 2.67 0.44 16.50
CA LEU A 213 2.06 -0.86 16.78
C LEU A 213 3.01 -1.76 17.58
N SER A 214 2.43 -2.76 18.25
CA SER A 214 3.15 -3.80 18.97
C SER A 214 2.43 -5.15 18.79
N ALA A 215 3.19 -6.25 18.76
CA ALA A 215 2.62 -7.60 18.75
C ALA A 215 2.30 -8.09 20.16
N LEU A 216 1.32 -8.99 20.31
CA LEU A 216 0.99 -9.61 21.60
C LEU A 216 2.20 -10.37 22.19
N PRO A 217 2.57 -10.15 23.47
CA PRO A 217 3.71 -10.82 24.11
C PRO A 217 3.63 -12.35 24.04
N ASP A 218 2.47 -12.93 24.32
CA ASP A 218 2.29 -14.39 24.31
C ASP A 218 2.40 -14.98 22.89
N ARG A 219 1.93 -14.25 21.87
CA ARG A 219 2.10 -14.65 20.46
C ARG A 219 3.56 -14.58 20.06
N ARG A 220 4.29 -13.53 20.47
CA ARG A 220 5.73 -13.43 20.24
C ARG A 220 6.49 -14.59 20.87
N GLU A 221 6.17 -14.95 22.11
CA GLU A 221 6.82 -16.06 22.80
C GLU A 221 6.54 -17.41 22.11
N HIS A 222 5.30 -17.64 21.67
CA HIS A 222 4.95 -18.81 20.88
C HIS A 222 5.78 -18.91 19.60
N TRP A 223 5.84 -17.83 18.81
CA TRP A 223 6.59 -17.80 17.55
C TRP A 223 8.10 -17.86 17.76
N ARG A 224 8.63 -17.25 18.83
CA ARG A 224 10.05 -17.37 19.19
C ARG A 224 10.45 -18.83 19.36
N LYS A 225 9.68 -19.60 20.15
CA LYS A 225 9.89 -21.04 20.34
C LYS A 225 9.77 -21.81 19.04
N ARG A 226 8.74 -21.50 18.24
CA ARG A 226 8.51 -22.15 16.93
C ARG A 226 9.67 -21.95 15.95
N LEU A 227 10.37 -20.83 16.05
CA LEU A 227 11.47 -20.45 15.16
C LEU A 227 12.87 -20.69 15.76
N GLU A 228 12.99 -21.20 16.98
CA GLU A 228 14.25 -21.32 17.74
C GLU A 228 15.24 -22.34 17.11
N SER A 229 14.70 -23.43 16.56
CA SER A 229 15.48 -24.51 15.96
C SER A 229 16.21 -24.09 14.68
N TYR A 230 15.68 -23.11 13.96
CA TYR A 230 16.29 -22.60 12.72
C TYR A 230 17.47 -21.70 13.03
N LYS A 231 18.60 -21.98 12.39
CA LYS A 231 19.86 -21.24 12.53
C LYS A 231 20.08 -20.32 11.32
N GLY A 232 21.00 -19.38 11.47
CA GLY A 232 21.30 -18.40 10.45
C GLY A 232 20.24 -17.30 10.37
N LEU A 233 20.20 -16.63 9.22
CA LEU A 233 19.34 -15.49 8.97
C LEU A 233 17.89 -15.94 8.74
N LYS A 234 16.97 -15.41 9.55
CA LYS A 234 15.53 -15.71 9.47
C LYS A 234 14.84 -14.61 8.68
N VAL A 235 14.27 -14.95 7.53
CA VAL A 235 13.64 -13.99 6.63
C VAL A 235 12.19 -14.37 6.43
N ALA A 236 11.25 -13.52 6.84
CA ALA A 236 9.86 -13.67 6.42
C ALA A 236 9.71 -13.21 4.98
N PHE A 237 8.87 -13.88 4.18
CA PHE A 237 8.66 -13.46 2.80
C PHE A 237 7.27 -13.73 2.22
N LEU A 238 6.90 -12.93 1.22
CA LEU A 238 5.69 -13.04 0.40
C LEU A 238 5.98 -12.59 -1.04
N TRP A 239 5.23 -13.12 -2.01
CA TRP A 239 5.46 -12.84 -3.44
C TRP A 239 4.19 -12.53 -4.22
N ALA A 240 3.02 -12.70 -3.60
CA ALA A 240 1.74 -12.44 -4.25
C ALA A 240 0.76 -11.75 -3.29
N GLY A 241 -0.03 -10.83 -3.84
CA GLY A 241 -1.11 -10.20 -3.10
C GLY A 241 -2.42 -10.94 -3.28
N ARG A 242 -3.52 -10.25 -2.97
CA ARG A 242 -4.87 -10.79 -3.10
C ARG A 242 -5.32 -10.69 -4.57
N PRO A 243 -5.70 -11.80 -5.25
CA PRO A 243 -6.07 -11.76 -6.67
C PRO A 243 -7.26 -10.85 -7.00
N THR A 244 -8.15 -10.58 -6.04
CA THR A 244 -9.30 -9.68 -6.22
C THR A 244 -8.93 -8.19 -6.10
N HIS A 245 -7.67 -7.86 -5.81
CA HIS A 245 -7.19 -6.49 -5.78
C HIS A 245 -6.84 -6.03 -7.19
N PHE A 246 -7.31 -4.85 -7.61
CA PHE A 246 -7.20 -4.38 -8.99
C PHE A 246 -5.75 -4.32 -9.52
N ASN A 247 -4.80 -3.90 -8.68
CA ASN A 247 -3.37 -3.80 -9.05
C ASN A 247 -2.55 -5.08 -8.81
N ASP A 248 -3.16 -6.23 -8.50
CA ASP A 248 -2.40 -7.41 -8.05
C ASP A 248 -1.47 -7.98 -9.13
N ALA A 249 -1.95 -8.04 -10.37
CA ALA A 249 -1.18 -8.56 -11.50
C ALA A 249 0.13 -7.80 -11.74
N ASN A 250 0.18 -6.51 -11.36
CA ASN A 250 1.35 -5.66 -11.56
C ASN A 250 2.38 -5.79 -10.45
N ARG A 251 2.03 -6.37 -9.30
CA ARG A 251 2.91 -6.46 -8.11
C ARG A 251 3.23 -7.89 -7.69
N SER A 252 2.46 -8.87 -8.14
CA SER A 252 2.66 -10.29 -7.84
C SER A 252 3.66 -10.93 -8.81
N MET A 253 4.36 -11.95 -8.34
CA MET A 253 5.27 -12.76 -9.14
C MET A 253 5.06 -14.26 -8.82
N GLY A 254 5.64 -15.16 -9.61
CA GLY A 254 5.74 -16.59 -9.26
C GLY A 254 6.81 -16.83 -8.19
N LEU A 255 6.58 -17.81 -7.31
CA LEU A 255 7.50 -18.15 -6.23
C LEU A 255 8.89 -18.55 -6.75
N GLU A 256 8.93 -19.25 -7.89
CA GLU A 256 10.15 -19.71 -8.56
C GLU A 256 11.11 -18.58 -8.92
N MET A 257 10.62 -17.37 -9.19
CA MET A 257 11.47 -16.21 -9.45
C MET A 257 12.31 -15.81 -8.23
N LEU A 258 11.91 -16.20 -7.02
CA LEU A 258 12.64 -15.92 -5.78
C LEU A 258 13.76 -16.93 -5.49
N ALA A 259 14.02 -17.89 -6.38
CA ALA A 259 15.14 -18.83 -6.24
C ALA A 259 16.50 -18.19 -5.85
N PRO A 260 16.88 -16.99 -6.36
CA PRO A 260 18.13 -16.34 -5.93
C PRO A 260 18.21 -15.98 -4.43
N LEU A 261 17.08 -15.97 -3.71
CA LEU A 261 17.04 -15.74 -2.27
C LEU A 261 17.39 -16.99 -1.44
N ALA A 262 17.35 -18.18 -2.04
CA ALA A 262 17.77 -19.44 -1.42
C ALA A 262 19.31 -19.51 -1.32
N GLN A 263 19.85 -18.87 -0.29
CA GLN A 263 21.28 -18.81 0.00
C GLN A 263 21.60 -19.63 1.25
N ASP A 264 22.77 -20.27 1.30
CA ASP A 264 23.22 -20.98 2.49
C ASP A 264 23.27 -20.04 3.70
N GLY A 265 22.80 -20.53 4.85
CA GLY A 265 22.65 -19.73 6.07
C GLY A 265 21.42 -18.81 6.08
N VAL A 266 20.52 -18.90 5.11
CA VAL A 266 19.23 -18.20 5.09
C VAL A 266 18.09 -19.22 5.17
N THR A 267 17.13 -18.96 6.06
CA THR A 267 15.83 -19.66 6.11
C THR A 267 14.73 -18.67 5.73
N LEU A 268 13.93 -19.04 4.72
CA LEU A 268 12.82 -18.27 4.17
C LEU A 268 11.50 -18.76 4.77
N PHE A 269 10.91 -17.98 5.66
CA PHE A 269 9.62 -18.26 6.28
C PHE A 269 8.48 -17.64 5.47
N SER A 270 7.71 -18.46 4.76
CA SER A 270 6.55 -17.97 4.04
C SER A 270 5.46 -17.58 5.03
N VAL A 271 5.02 -16.32 4.95
CA VAL A 271 3.81 -15.81 5.61
C VAL A 271 2.70 -15.50 4.59
N GLN A 272 2.84 -16.03 3.37
CA GLN A 272 1.87 -15.90 2.28
C GLN A 272 0.53 -16.53 2.65
N LYS A 273 -0.55 -15.77 2.57
CA LYS A 273 -1.93 -16.27 2.71
C LYS A 273 -2.68 -16.21 1.39
N GLY A 274 -3.75 -16.99 1.28
CA GLY A 274 -4.64 -17.02 0.11
C GLY A 274 -4.24 -18.08 -0.92
N PRO A 275 -4.75 -17.99 -2.17
CA PRO A 275 -4.60 -19.07 -3.16
C PRO A 275 -3.16 -19.48 -3.50
N LYS A 276 -2.18 -18.60 -3.23
CA LYS A 276 -0.75 -18.86 -3.48
C LYS A 276 -0.03 -19.52 -2.32
N GLU A 277 -0.68 -19.70 -1.16
CA GLU A 277 -0.13 -20.35 0.03
C GLU A 277 0.41 -21.76 -0.26
N GLU A 278 -0.28 -22.52 -1.11
CA GLU A 278 0.09 -23.89 -1.49
C GLU A 278 1.49 -23.99 -2.11
N GLN A 279 1.94 -22.94 -2.81
CA GLN A 279 3.25 -22.93 -3.45
C GLN A 279 4.40 -23.01 -2.44
N ALA A 280 4.24 -22.49 -1.22
CA ALA A 280 5.26 -22.63 -0.17
C ALA A 280 5.14 -23.93 0.63
N LEU A 281 4.01 -24.63 0.56
CA LEU A 281 3.88 -25.99 1.11
C LEU A 281 4.63 -27.00 0.24
N ASN A 282 4.62 -26.77 -1.08
CA ASN A 282 5.35 -27.57 -2.07
C ASN A 282 6.30 -26.67 -2.88
N PRO A 283 7.36 -26.13 -2.27
CA PRO A 283 8.24 -25.17 -2.91
C PRO A 283 8.98 -25.80 -4.12
N PRO A 284 9.26 -25.02 -5.18
CA PRO A 284 10.10 -25.47 -6.28
C PRO A 284 11.45 -26.01 -5.79
N PRO A 285 12.07 -27.00 -6.46
CA PRO A 285 13.33 -27.62 -6.00
C PRO A 285 14.46 -26.62 -5.71
N ALA A 286 14.55 -25.54 -6.49
CA ALA A 286 15.54 -24.48 -6.30
C ALA A 286 15.42 -23.73 -4.95
N LEU A 287 14.23 -23.73 -4.34
CA LEU A 287 13.94 -23.10 -3.06
C LEU A 287 13.80 -24.11 -1.91
N GLY A 288 13.57 -25.39 -2.23
CA GLY A 288 12.93 -26.35 -1.32
C GLY A 288 13.58 -26.50 0.04
N LYS A 289 14.91 -26.58 0.13
CA LYS A 289 15.61 -26.75 1.42
C LYS A 289 15.64 -25.48 2.29
N HIS A 290 15.32 -24.32 1.71
CA HIS A 290 15.37 -23.02 2.40
C HIS A 290 13.99 -22.52 2.85
N VAL A 291 12.91 -23.04 2.27
CA VAL A 291 11.55 -22.55 2.53
C VAL A 291 10.88 -23.34 3.65
N VAL A 292 10.31 -22.61 4.58
CA VAL A 292 9.43 -23.12 5.63
C VAL A 292 8.11 -22.37 5.53
N SER A 293 7.02 -23.07 5.25
CA SER A 293 5.70 -22.44 5.28
C SER A 293 5.20 -22.33 6.71
N LEU A 294 4.96 -21.11 7.18
CA LEU A 294 4.28 -20.84 8.45
C LEU A 294 2.78 -20.60 8.25
N SER A 295 2.35 -20.43 7.00
CA SER A 295 1.01 -20.03 6.63
C SER A 295 -0.13 -20.87 7.23
N PRO A 296 -0.02 -22.21 7.38
CA PRO A 296 -1.06 -23.01 8.03
C PRO A 296 -1.24 -22.72 9.52
N GLU A 297 -0.18 -22.23 10.18
CA GLU A 297 -0.17 -21.92 11.62
C GLU A 297 -0.59 -20.46 11.90
N ILE A 298 -0.62 -19.59 10.88
CA ILE A 298 -1.02 -18.18 11.00
C ILE A 298 -2.55 -18.07 11.01
N ARG A 299 -3.10 -17.57 12.12
CA ARG A 299 -4.55 -17.36 12.29
C ARG A 299 -5.03 -15.97 11.89
N ASP A 300 -4.21 -14.96 12.20
CA ASP A 300 -4.60 -13.55 12.14
C ASP A 300 -3.35 -12.64 11.97
N PHE A 301 -3.56 -11.34 11.97
CA PHE A 301 -2.45 -10.38 11.92
C PHE A 301 -1.64 -10.29 13.22
N GLU A 302 -2.11 -10.85 14.34
CA GLU A 302 -1.29 -10.97 15.55
C GLU A 302 -0.19 -12.00 15.38
N ASP A 303 -0.50 -13.15 14.79
CA ASP A 303 0.53 -14.13 14.41
C ASP A 303 1.52 -13.51 13.41
N THR A 304 1.01 -12.80 12.40
CA THR A 304 1.88 -12.10 11.43
C THR A 304 2.79 -11.08 12.13
N ALA A 305 2.23 -10.23 13.01
CA ALA A 305 3.01 -9.25 13.77
C ALA A 305 4.06 -9.92 14.66
N ALA A 306 3.69 -11.02 15.33
CA ALA A 306 4.61 -11.77 16.18
C ALA A 306 5.76 -12.39 15.39
N ILE A 307 5.49 -13.02 14.23
CA ILE A 307 6.54 -13.54 13.35
C ILE A 307 7.50 -12.42 12.94
N LEU A 308 6.99 -11.26 12.51
CA LEU A 308 7.81 -10.11 12.10
C LEU A 308 8.71 -9.57 13.22
N MET A 309 8.33 -9.75 14.48
CA MET A 309 9.15 -9.39 15.64
C MET A 309 10.27 -10.38 15.92
N GLU A 310 10.15 -11.64 15.48
CA GLU A 310 11.10 -12.72 15.77
C GLU A 310 11.99 -13.11 14.57
N VAL A 311 11.72 -12.56 13.38
CA VAL A 311 12.61 -12.65 12.19
C VAL A 311 13.53 -11.43 12.07
N ASP A 312 14.58 -11.58 11.25
CA ASP A 312 15.58 -10.55 11.02
C ASP A 312 15.16 -9.52 9.96
N LEU A 313 14.37 -9.96 8.98
CA LEU A 313 14.00 -9.18 7.81
C LEU A 313 12.69 -9.71 7.22
N LEU A 314 11.85 -8.81 6.71
CA LEU A 314 10.78 -9.12 5.76
C LEU A 314 11.25 -8.81 4.33
N ILE A 315 11.09 -9.74 3.38
CA ILE A 315 11.22 -9.47 1.94
C ILE A 315 9.86 -9.68 1.29
N SER A 316 9.29 -8.66 0.66
CA SER A 316 7.92 -8.75 0.15
C SER A 316 7.72 -7.92 -1.11
N ILE A 317 6.58 -8.14 -1.76
CA ILE A 317 5.97 -7.19 -2.69
C ILE A 317 5.15 -6.15 -1.90
N ASP A 318 4.63 -5.13 -2.59
CA ASP A 318 3.73 -4.15 -1.98
C ASP A 318 2.44 -4.81 -1.43
N SER A 319 2.36 -5.00 -0.11
CA SER A 319 1.30 -5.75 0.56
C SER A 319 1.12 -5.36 2.02
N SER A 320 0.01 -5.75 2.65
CA SER A 320 -0.29 -5.34 4.04
C SER A 320 0.76 -5.73 5.08
N PRO A 321 1.48 -6.87 5.00
CA PRO A 321 2.57 -7.17 5.93
C PRO A 321 3.74 -6.19 5.88
N VAL A 322 3.97 -5.49 4.76
CA VAL A 322 4.98 -4.43 4.67
C VAL A 322 4.60 -3.25 5.57
N HIS A 323 3.35 -2.79 5.49
CA HIS A 323 2.84 -1.72 6.34
C HIS A 323 2.83 -2.12 7.81
N LEU A 324 2.51 -3.38 8.11
CA LEU A 324 2.58 -3.91 9.47
C LEU A 324 4.03 -3.95 9.99
N ALA A 325 5.00 -4.41 9.18
CA ALA A 325 6.41 -4.38 9.54
C ALA A 325 6.90 -2.95 9.79
N GLY A 326 6.54 -2.00 8.93
CA GLY A 326 6.83 -0.58 9.10
C GLY A 326 6.24 -0.02 10.39
N ALA A 327 4.97 -0.31 10.68
CA ALA A 327 4.30 0.11 11.91
C ALA A 327 4.91 -0.47 13.20
N LEU A 328 5.49 -1.67 13.11
CA LEU A 328 6.24 -2.35 14.18
C LEU A 328 7.71 -1.92 14.25
N GLY A 329 8.19 -1.06 13.34
CA GLY A 329 9.60 -0.62 13.28
C GLY A 329 10.56 -1.73 12.89
N ARG A 330 10.09 -2.73 12.13
CA ARG A 330 10.89 -3.90 11.71
C ARG A 330 11.52 -3.68 10.33
N PRO A 331 12.74 -4.19 10.09
CA PRO A 331 13.36 -4.14 8.76
C PRO A 331 12.49 -4.84 7.72
N ALA A 332 12.21 -4.16 6.61
CA ALA A 332 11.54 -4.77 5.46
C ALA A 332 12.11 -4.28 4.13
N TRP A 333 12.22 -5.17 3.16
CA TRP A 333 12.60 -4.89 1.78
C TRP A 333 11.42 -5.15 0.87
N VAL A 334 11.07 -4.16 0.05
CA VAL A 334 9.86 -4.18 -0.77
C VAL A 334 10.23 -4.11 -2.22
N MET A 335 9.85 -5.13 -2.97
CA MET A 335 9.93 -5.17 -4.43
C MET A 335 8.70 -4.48 -4.99
N ILE A 336 8.90 -3.39 -5.72
CA ILE A 336 7.81 -2.55 -6.23
C ILE A 336 7.89 -2.40 -7.76
N PRO A 337 6.74 -2.30 -8.44
CA PRO A 337 6.70 -2.22 -9.90
C PRO A 337 7.19 -0.87 -10.42
N LEU A 338 7.30 -0.77 -11.75
CA LEU A 338 7.78 0.45 -12.43
C LEU A 338 6.90 1.66 -12.11
N LEU A 339 5.58 1.46 -12.08
CA LEU A 339 4.60 2.41 -11.58
C LEU A 339 4.09 1.90 -10.22
N PRO A 340 4.73 2.29 -9.10
CA PRO A 340 4.32 1.85 -7.77
C PRO A 340 3.09 2.62 -7.27
N ASP A 341 2.51 2.14 -6.17
CA ASP A 341 1.56 2.93 -5.40
C ASP A 341 2.20 4.27 -4.95
N TRP A 342 1.38 5.32 -4.91
CA TRP A 342 1.83 6.68 -4.64
C TRP A 342 2.59 6.83 -3.32
N ARG A 343 2.34 5.96 -2.33
CA ARG A 343 3.01 5.98 -1.02
C ARG A 343 4.51 5.79 -1.13
N TRP A 344 4.97 5.08 -2.15
CA TRP A 344 6.38 4.75 -2.31
C TRP A 344 7.18 5.85 -3.00
N LEU A 345 6.54 6.90 -3.50
CA LEU A 345 7.17 8.00 -4.24
C LEU A 345 7.98 7.53 -5.47
N GLN A 346 8.66 8.46 -6.15
CA GLN A 346 9.58 8.15 -7.25
C GLN A 346 11.05 8.35 -6.87
N ASN A 347 11.93 7.70 -7.66
CA ASN A 347 13.37 7.97 -7.71
C ASN A 347 14.11 7.87 -6.36
N ARG A 348 13.69 6.92 -5.51
CA ARG A 348 14.29 6.72 -4.19
C ARG A 348 14.19 5.29 -3.68
N ASP A 349 15.20 4.80 -2.99
CA ASP A 349 15.22 3.42 -2.47
C ASP A 349 14.83 3.33 -0.99
N ASP A 350 14.51 4.47 -0.37
CA ASP A 350 13.93 4.57 0.98
C ASP A 350 12.45 4.97 0.90
N THR A 351 11.78 4.98 2.06
CA THR A 351 10.43 5.54 2.18
C THR A 351 10.33 6.43 3.42
N PRO A 352 9.83 7.66 3.29
CA PRO A 352 9.66 8.54 4.44
C PRO A 352 8.57 8.05 5.40
N TRP A 353 7.67 7.17 4.95
CA TRP A 353 6.63 6.59 5.79
C TRP A 353 7.17 5.63 6.86
N TYR A 354 8.21 4.86 6.52
CA TYR A 354 8.76 3.79 7.33
C TYR A 354 10.29 3.77 7.26
N PRO A 355 11.00 4.37 8.22
CA PRO A 355 12.46 4.46 8.19
C PRO A 355 13.19 3.10 8.17
N SER A 356 12.53 2.03 8.63
CA SER A 356 13.07 0.67 8.61
C SER A 356 12.92 -0.05 7.26
N VAL A 357 12.32 0.59 6.26
CA VAL A 357 11.94 -0.04 4.99
C VAL A 357 12.83 0.43 3.84
N ARG A 358 13.27 -0.53 3.02
CA ARG A 358 14.04 -0.31 1.79
C ARG A 358 13.24 -0.79 0.58
N LEU A 359 13.32 -0.06 -0.52
CA LEU A 359 12.61 -0.34 -1.76
C LEU A 359 13.56 -0.88 -2.84
N PHE A 360 13.05 -1.79 -3.67
CA PHE A 360 13.71 -2.32 -4.85
C PHE A 360 12.76 -2.20 -6.03
N ARG A 361 13.06 -1.26 -6.94
CA ARG A 361 12.15 -0.85 -8.01
C ARG A 361 12.39 -1.59 -9.32
N GLN A 362 11.32 -2.03 -9.99
CA GLN A 362 11.43 -2.36 -11.41
C GLN A 362 11.87 -1.15 -12.21
N THR A 363 12.76 -1.38 -13.17
CA THR A 363 13.19 -0.39 -14.18
C THR A 363 12.50 -0.59 -15.51
N GLU A 364 11.88 -1.75 -15.71
CA GLU A 364 11.10 -2.12 -16.89
C GLU A 364 9.85 -2.87 -16.43
N TRP A 365 8.73 -2.61 -17.10
CA TRP A 365 7.43 -3.16 -16.72
C TRP A 365 7.45 -4.69 -16.73
N GLY A 366 7.05 -5.29 -15.61
CA GLY A 366 6.93 -6.75 -15.49
C GLY A 366 8.25 -7.51 -15.35
N GLN A 367 9.40 -6.84 -15.48
CA GLN A 367 10.72 -7.47 -15.36
C GLN A 367 11.16 -7.57 -13.89
N TRP A 368 10.74 -8.65 -13.22
CA TRP A 368 11.09 -8.90 -11.82
C TRP A 368 12.49 -9.49 -11.62
N GLY A 369 13.04 -10.23 -12.59
CA GLY A 369 14.35 -10.89 -12.47
C GLY A 369 15.47 -9.96 -11.98
N PRO A 370 15.72 -8.82 -12.67
CA PRO A 370 16.74 -7.86 -12.24
C PRO A 370 16.48 -7.26 -10.86
N VAL A 371 15.22 -7.18 -10.41
CA VAL A 371 14.86 -6.70 -9.06
C VAL A 371 15.28 -7.75 -8.04
N VAL A 372 14.91 -9.02 -8.27
CA VAL A 372 15.25 -10.14 -7.38
C VAL A 372 16.77 -10.32 -7.28
N ASP A 373 17.51 -10.17 -8.37
CA ASP A 373 18.99 -10.25 -8.34
C ASP A 373 19.61 -9.20 -7.42
N ARG A 374 19.09 -7.96 -7.44
CA ARG A 374 19.54 -6.89 -6.53
C ARG A 374 19.16 -7.18 -5.08
N VAL A 375 17.97 -7.74 -4.83
CA VAL A 375 17.55 -8.18 -3.50
C VAL A 375 18.46 -9.30 -2.99
N ALA A 376 18.77 -10.30 -3.81
CA ALA A 376 19.64 -11.42 -3.47
C ALA A 376 21.07 -10.94 -3.14
N LYS A 377 21.61 -10.02 -3.93
CA LYS A 377 22.90 -9.39 -3.64
C LYS A 377 22.88 -8.64 -2.30
N ALA A 378 21.87 -7.82 -2.08
CA ALA A 378 21.71 -7.11 -0.81
C ALA A 378 21.56 -8.07 0.37
N LEU A 379 20.88 -9.20 0.18
CA LEU A 379 20.68 -10.23 1.21
C LEU A 379 21.99 -10.88 1.62
N ALA A 380 22.86 -11.18 0.65
CA ALA A 380 24.20 -11.70 0.92
C ALA A 380 25.03 -10.71 1.75
N GLU A 381 24.98 -9.42 1.40
CA GLU A 381 25.63 -8.35 2.14
C GLU A 381 25.06 -8.16 3.56
N PHE A 382 23.74 -8.26 3.71
CA PHE A 382 23.06 -8.15 5.02
C PHE A 382 23.41 -9.33 5.94
N LYS A 383 23.46 -10.55 5.39
CA LYS A 383 23.89 -11.76 6.10
C LYS A 383 25.33 -11.62 6.60
N ALA A 384 26.24 -11.13 5.76
CA ALA A 384 27.66 -10.94 6.11
C ALA A 384 27.90 -9.88 7.21
N LYS A 385 26.94 -8.97 7.46
CA LYS A 385 27.00 -8.00 8.56
C LYS A 385 26.43 -8.53 9.88
N LYS A 386 25.64 -9.60 9.83
CA LYS A 386 24.93 -10.18 10.98
C LYS A 386 25.63 -11.41 11.57
N GLY A 387 26.30 -12.18 10.72
CA GLY A 387 27.24 -13.24 11.14
C GLY A 387 28.60 -12.65 11.44
#